data_AF-A0A559RIN0-F1
#
_entry.id   AF-A0A559RIN0-F1
#
_cell.length_a   1.000
_cell.length_b   1.000
_cell.length_c   1.000
_cell.angle_alpha   90.00
_cell.angle_beta   90.00
_cell.angle_gamma   90.00
#
_symmetry.space_group_name_H-M   'P 1'
#
loop_
_entity.id
_entity.type
_entity.pdbx_description
1 polymer ?
#
loop_
_entity_poly.entity_id
_entity_poly.type
_entity_poly.pdbx_seq_one_letter_code
_entity_poly.pdbx_strand_id
1 'polypeptide(L)'
;MKTLLIVLSTIGLLSLSSCNQGADPQALLENPETRTEVFNAVTENHDYMTEFMESMHGSQHTMATMQGNKKMMGSMMQGEGMQMMMKDSTMMNMMMNQMMNDGKMMGTMMKMMHEKGMMSEDCMKSCSKMMGEKGMDMQNMNSQNKQDHTEHH
;
A
#
# COMPACT_ATOMS: atom_id res chain seq x y z
N MET A 1 -54.69 13.18 45.52
CA MET A 1 -53.75 14.26 45.10
C MET A 1 -52.31 14.01 45.57
N LYS A 2 -52.06 13.79 46.87
CA LYS A 2 -50.69 13.58 47.41
C LYS A 2 -49.92 12.42 46.75
N THR A 3 -50.57 11.26 46.55
CA THR A 3 -49.93 10.09 45.92
C THR A 3 -49.61 10.32 44.44
N LEU A 4 -50.46 11.07 43.73
CA LEU A 4 -50.28 11.39 42.31
C LEU A 4 -49.08 12.32 42.10
N LEU A 5 -48.91 13.31 43.00
CA LEU A 5 -47.76 14.21 43.02
C LEU A 5 -46.44 13.48 43.29
N ILE A 6 -46.46 12.49 44.19
CA ILE A 6 -45.26 11.69 44.50
C ILE A 6 -44.84 10.87 43.28
N VAL A 7 -45.78 10.19 42.61
CA VAL A 7 -45.50 9.36 41.42
C VAL A 7 -45.00 10.20 40.25
N LEU A 8 -45.64 11.35 39.98
CA LEU A 8 -45.18 12.29 38.95
C LEU A 8 -43.79 12.85 39.26
N SER A 9 -43.50 13.15 40.53
CA SER A 9 -42.18 13.62 40.95
C SER A 9 -41.10 12.55 40.78
N THR A 10 -41.39 11.28 41.05
CA THR A 10 -40.41 10.19 40.86
C THR A 10 -40.12 9.92 39.39
N ILE A 11 -41.13 9.98 38.52
CA ILE A 11 -40.95 9.80 37.07
C ILE A 11 -40.17 10.98 36.48
N GLY A 12 -40.45 12.21 36.94
CA GLY A 12 -39.70 13.41 36.55
C GLY A 12 -38.21 13.32 36.93
N LEU A 13 -37.89 12.82 38.12
CA LEU A 13 -36.50 12.63 38.56
C LEU A 13 -35.75 11.56 37.75
N LEU A 14 -36.40 10.43 37.44
CA LEU A 14 -35.81 9.37 36.61
C LEU A 14 -35.56 9.80 35.17
N SER A 15 -36.39 10.70 34.64
CA SER A 15 -36.23 11.25 33.29
C SER A 15 -35.00 12.16 33.18
N LEU A 16 -34.67 12.87 34.27
CA LEU A 16 -33.54 13.81 34.31
C LEU A 16 -32.19 13.12 34.55
N SER A 17 -32.18 11.94 35.19
CA SER A 17 -30.95 11.17 35.45
C SER A 17 -30.53 10.26 34.29
N SER A 18 -31.42 9.92 33.36
CA SER A 18 -31.08 9.10 32.18
C SER A 18 -30.39 9.87 31.05
N CYS A 19 -30.40 11.20 31.06
CA CYS A 19 -29.78 12.01 29.99
C CYS A 19 -28.26 12.20 30.12
N ASN A 20 -27.60 11.56 31.08
CA ASN A 20 -26.16 11.74 31.32
C ASN A 20 -25.36 10.42 31.34
N GLN A 21 -25.92 9.36 30.76
CA GLN A 21 -25.22 8.10 30.59
C GLN A 21 -24.28 8.23 29.39
N GLY A 22 -23.02 8.58 29.64
CA GLY A 22 -21.99 8.63 28.60
C GLY A 22 -21.98 7.32 27.84
N ALA A 23 -22.08 7.38 26.51
CA ALA A 23 -22.05 6.18 25.70
C ALA A 23 -20.70 5.50 25.89
N ASP A 24 -20.73 4.19 26.20
CA ASP A 24 -19.52 3.38 26.23
C ASP A 24 -19.00 3.25 24.78
N PRO A 25 -17.83 3.82 24.45
CA PRO A 25 -17.29 3.76 23.10
C PRO A 25 -17.05 2.33 22.63
N GLN A 26 -16.76 1.41 23.55
CA GLN A 26 -16.54 0.01 23.21
C GLN A 26 -17.86 -0.66 22.80
N ALA A 27 -18.93 -0.46 23.58
CA ALA A 27 -20.24 -0.97 23.23
C ALA A 27 -20.75 -0.45 21.87
N LEU A 28 -20.44 0.80 21.53
CA LEU A 28 -20.75 1.39 20.22
C LEU A 28 -19.99 0.73 19.06
N LEU A 29 -18.76 0.27 19.29
CA LEU A 29 -17.94 -0.37 18.26
C LEU A 29 -18.17 -1.89 18.14
N GLU A 30 -18.65 -2.53 19.21
CA GLU A 30 -18.99 -3.96 19.21
C GLU A 30 -20.28 -4.23 18.41
N ASN A 31 -21.25 -3.31 18.44
CA ASN A 31 -22.45 -3.41 17.62
C ASN A 31 -22.14 -3.02 16.15
N PRO A 32 -22.48 -3.88 15.16
CA PRO A 32 -22.14 -3.66 13.75
C PRO A 32 -22.85 -2.47 13.09
N GLU A 33 -24.09 -2.16 13.50
CA GLU A 33 -24.85 -1.03 12.94
C GLU A 33 -24.24 0.29 13.40
N THR A 34 -24.05 0.44 14.71
CA THR A 34 -23.43 1.66 15.27
C THR A 34 -21.97 1.79 14.87
N ARG A 35 -21.22 0.68 14.76
CA ARG A 35 -19.85 0.72 14.22
C ARG A 35 -19.82 1.26 12.79
N THR A 36 -20.75 0.82 11.94
CA THR A 36 -20.84 1.30 10.56
C THR A 36 -21.19 2.78 10.51
N GLU A 37 -22.12 3.23 11.34
CA GLU A 37 -22.50 4.64 11.44
C GLU A 37 -21.33 5.52 11.90
N VAL A 38 -20.58 5.07 12.92
CA VAL A 38 -19.36 5.75 13.38
C VAL A 38 -18.32 5.84 12.25
N PHE A 39 -18.09 4.75 11.51
CA PHE A 39 -17.15 4.78 10.39
C PHE A 39 -17.60 5.75 9.30
N ASN A 40 -18.88 5.74 8.93
CA ASN A 40 -19.42 6.66 7.94
C ASN A 40 -19.28 8.11 8.41
N ALA A 41 -19.60 8.42 9.68
CA ALA A 41 -19.46 9.75 10.25
C ALA A 41 -18.02 10.27 10.21
N VAL A 42 -17.03 9.40 10.45
CA VAL A 42 -15.61 9.74 10.30
C VAL A 42 -15.24 9.93 8.83
N THR A 43 -15.69 9.05 7.94
CA THR A 43 -15.25 9.05 6.54
C THR A 43 -15.91 10.10 5.67
N GLU A 44 -17.13 10.49 5.99
CA GLU A 44 -17.93 11.48 5.24
C GLU A 44 -17.67 12.91 5.73
N ASN A 45 -17.01 13.09 6.88
CA ASN A 45 -16.61 14.38 7.41
C ASN A 45 -15.12 14.63 7.16
N HIS A 46 -14.79 15.73 6.47
CA HIS A 46 -13.42 16.05 6.08
C HIS A 46 -12.49 16.29 7.28
N ASP A 47 -12.96 17.00 8.30
CA ASP A 47 -12.15 17.35 9.47
C ASP A 47 -11.85 16.10 10.31
N TYR A 48 -12.87 15.26 10.55
CA TYR A 48 -12.70 14.01 11.27
C TYR A 48 -11.80 13.03 10.52
N MET A 49 -11.96 12.91 9.20
CA MET A 49 -11.06 12.10 8.40
C MET A 49 -9.61 12.60 8.50
N THR A 50 -9.40 13.91 8.45
CA THR A 50 -8.07 14.51 8.55
C THR A 50 -7.41 14.20 9.89
N GLU A 51 -8.11 14.45 11.00
CA GLU A 51 -7.62 14.15 12.35
C GLU A 51 -7.38 12.65 12.55
N PHE A 52 -8.27 11.81 12.03
CA PHE A 52 -8.11 10.36 12.06
C PHE A 52 -6.84 9.92 11.32
N MET A 53 -6.57 10.46 10.12
CA MET A 53 -5.33 10.17 9.39
C MET A 53 -4.08 10.64 10.13
N GLU A 54 -4.10 11.82 10.75
CA GLU A 54 -2.99 12.31 11.57
C GLU A 54 -2.70 11.39 12.77
N SER A 55 -3.75 10.93 13.45
CA SER A 55 -3.63 9.97 14.56
C SER A 55 -3.04 8.63 14.10
N MET A 56 -3.35 8.20 12.88
CA MET A 56 -2.82 6.97 12.29
C MET A 56 -1.32 7.08 11.97
N HIS A 57 -0.87 8.22 11.45
CA HIS A 57 0.56 8.46 11.16
C HIS A 57 1.43 8.43 12.42
N GLY A 58 0.90 8.88 13.56
CA GLY A 58 1.61 8.84 14.85
C GLY A 58 1.79 7.44 15.44
N SER A 59 1.08 6.42 14.92
CA SER A 59 1.08 5.06 15.47
C SER A 59 1.98 4.11 14.67
N GLN A 60 3.03 3.59 15.32
CA GLN A 60 3.92 2.58 14.71
C GLN A 60 3.17 1.32 14.27
N HIS A 61 2.17 0.87 15.04
CA HIS A 61 1.37 -0.31 14.71
C HIS A 61 0.56 -0.11 13.43
N THR A 62 -0.03 1.09 13.28
CA THR A 62 -0.80 1.45 12.09
C THR A 62 0.11 1.56 10.87
N MET A 63 1.29 2.18 11.03
CA MET A 63 2.29 2.28 9.96
C MET A 63 2.75 0.90 9.47
N ALA A 64 3.00 -0.05 10.37
CA ALA A 64 3.35 -1.42 9.99
C ALA A 64 2.21 -2.12 9.22
N THR A 65 0.96 -1.91 9.64
CA THR A 65 -0.21 -2.45 8.96
C THR A 65 -0.39 -1.85 7.57
N MET A 66 -0.18 -0.53 7.42
CA MET A 66 -0.23 0.16 6.14
C MET A 66 0.87 -0.31 5.18
N GLN A 67 2.11 -0.46 5.67
CA GLN A 67 3.23 -0.97 4.86
C GLN A 67 2.99 -2.40 4.35
N GLY A 68 2.35 -3.26 5.15
CA GLY A 68 2.00 -4.62 4.75
C GLY A 68 0.76 -4.72 3.86
N ASN A 69 0.02 -3.64 3.64
CA ASN A 69 -1.27 -3.68 2.97
C ASN A 69 -1.11 -3.72 1.43
N LYS A 70 -1.16 -4.94 0.89
CA LYS A 70 -1.08 -5.20 -0.57
C LYS A 70 -2.14 -4.46 -1.39
N LYS A 71 -3.33 -4.20 -0.84
CA LYS A 71 -4.40 -3.51 -1.57
C LYS A 71 -4.06 -2.03 -1.73
N MET A 72 -3.56 -1.39 -0.67
CA MET A 72 -3.10 0.00 -0.69
C MET A 72 -1.91 0.17 -1.65
N MET A 73 -0.92 -0.73 -1.56
CA MET A 73 0.21 -0.76 -2.50
C MET A 73 -0.28 -0.97 -3.95
N GLY A 74 -1.23 -1.88 -4.16
CA GLY A 74 -1.84 -2.14 -5.46
C GLY A 74 -2.51 -0.90 -6.07
N SER A 75 -3.30 -0.17 -5.29
CA SER A 75 -3.91 1.10 -5.74
C SER A 75 -2.89 2.21 -5.99
N MET A 76 -1.76 2.23 -5.27
CA MET A 76 -0.69 3.19 -5.52
C MET A 76 0.05 2.87 -6.83
N MET A 77 0.21 1.58 -7.15
CA MET A 77 0.81 1.11 -8.41
C MET A 77 -0.16 1.18 -9.60
N GLN A 78 -1.46 1.05 -9.37
CA GLN A 78 -2.52 1.15 -10.39
C GLN A 78 -3.17 2.53 -10.36
N GLY A 79 -2.50 3.55 -10.95
CA GLY A 79 -3.11 4.87 -11.14
C GLY A 79 -2.11 6.03 -11.12
N GLU A 80 -2.59 7.20 -10.69
CA GLU A 80 -1.80 8.45 -10.59
C GLU A 80 -0.62 8.34 -9.61
N GLY A 81 -0.64 7.40 -8.66
CA GLY A 81 0.47 7.14 -7.74
C GLY A 81 1.75 6.70 -8.47
N MET A 82 1.63 5.83 -9.47
CA MET A 82 2.73 5.47 -10.37
C MET A 82 3.18 6.68 -11.20
N GLN A 83 2.22 7.48 -11.69
CA GLN A 83 2.52 8.66 -12.50
C GLN A 83 3.24 9.74 -11.68
N MET A 84 2.91 9.90 -10.40
CA MET A 84 3.57 10.83 -9.48
C MET A 84 5.02 10.38 -9.19
N MET A 85 5.23 9.08 -8.94
CA MET A 85 6.57 8.51 -8.83
C MET A 85 7.39 8.66 -10.11
N MET A 86 6.77 8.57 -11.29
CA MET A 86 7.45 8.82 -12.57
C MET A 86 7.72 10.30 -12.84
N LYS A 87 6.85 11.20 -12.35
CA LYS A 87 7.01 12.66 -12.52
C LYS A 87 8.11 13.20 -11.60
N ASP A 88 8.31 12.62 -10.43
CA ASP A 88 9.46 12.96 -9.59
C ASP A 88 10.74 12.31 -10.14
N SER A 89 11.36 13.06 -11.06
CA SER A 89 12.62 12.68 -11.69
C SER A 89 13.72 12.36 -10.69
N THR A 90 13.70 12.88 -9.46
CA THR A 90 14.76 12.62 -8.48
C THR A 90 14.69 11.18 -7.97
N MET A 91 13.48 10.75 -7.60
CA MET A 91 13.26 9.39 -7.09
C MET A 91 13.43 8.36 -8.22
N MET A 92 12.90 8.65 -9.40
CA MET A 92 13.08 7.81 -10.57
C MET A 92 14.55 7.72 -11.00
N ASN A 93 15.29 8.83 -10.99
CA ASN A 93 16.73 8.83 -11.27
C ASN A 93 17.50 8.04 -10.23
N MET A 94 17.17 8.16 -8.95
CA MET A 94 17.85 7.42 -7.89
C MET A 94 17.63 5.90 -8.04
N MET A 95 16.38 5.46 -8.28
CA MET A 95 16.08 4.06 -8.55
C MET A 95 16.76 3.56 -9.83
N MET A 96 16.66 4.31 -10.93
CA MET A 96 17.30 3.95 -12.20
C MET A 96 18.82 3.88 -12.06
N ASN A 97 19.43 4.82 -11.34
CA ASN A 97 20.87 4.85 -11.09
C ASN A 97 21.30 3.65 -10.25
N GLN A 98 20.56 3.32 -9.19
CA GLN A 98 20.83 2.15 -8.36
C GLN A 98 20.69 0.85 -9.16
N MET A 99 19.67 0.74 -10.01
CA MET A 99 19.44 -0.41 -10.87
C MET A 99 20.49 -0.53 -11.98
N MET A 100 20.89 0.58 -12.61
CA MET A 100 21.94 0.59 -13.65
C MET A 100 23.32 0.32 -13.08
N ASN A 101 23.59 0.67 -11.81
CA ASN A 101 24.86 0.36 -11.16
C ASN A 101 24.91 -1.07 -10.61
N ASP A 102 23.76 -1.76 -10.52
CA ASP A 102 23.69 -3.17 -10.14
C ASP A 102 23.74 -4.07 -11.39
N GLY A 103 24.96 -4.45 -11.79
CA GLY A 103 25.20 -5.34 -12.93
C GLY A 103 24.47 -6.68 -12.86
N LYS A 104 24.21 -7.22 -11.67
CA LYS A 104 23.49 -8.50 -11.51
C LYS A 104 22.01 -8.34 -11.83
N MET A 105 21.42 -7.24 -11.36
CA MET A 105 20.03 -6.90 -11.66
C MET A 105 19.85 -6.60 -13.16
N MET A 106 20.76 -5.80 -13.73
CA MET A 106 20.75 -5.47 -15.16
C MET A 106 20.91 -6.71 -16.03
N GLY A 107 21.81 -7.63 -15.64
CA GLY A 107 22.01 -8.90 -16.34
C GLY A 107 20.76 -9.76 -16.34
N THR A 108 20.12 -9.92 -15.17
CA THR A 108 18.85 -10.67 -15.06
C THR A 108 17.76 -10.10 -15.96
N MET A 109 17.64 -8.77 -16.03
CA MET A 109 16.66 -8.11 -16.90
C MET A 109 16.94 -8.35 -18.39
N MET A 110 18.20 -8.21 -18.81
CA MET A 110 18.61 -8.48 -20.19
C MET A 110 18.34 -9.93 -20.60
N LYS A 111 18.62 -10.89 -19.70
CA LYS A 111 18.29 -12.30 -19.93
C LYS A 111 16.79 -12.50 -20.14
N MET A 112 15.95 -11.89 -19.30
CA MET A 112 14.50 -11.97 -19.44
C MET A 112 14.00 -11.33 -20.74
N MET A 113 14.57 -10.19 -21.15
CA MET A 113 14.21 -9.53 -22.41
C MET A 113 14.56 -10.39 -23.62
N HIS A 114 15.70 -11.08 -23.56
CA HIS A 114 16.08 -12.04 -24.58
C HIS A 114 15.13 -13.26 -24.61
N GLU A 115 14.86 -13.88 -23.45
CA GLU A 115 13.94 -15.02 -23.33
C GLU A 115 12.51 -14.69 -23.79
N LYS A 116 12.05 -13.44 -23.60
CA LYS A 116 10.75 -12.97 -24.08
C LYS A 116 10.76 -12.51 -25.55
N GLY A 117 11.86 -12.70 -26.27
CA GLY A 117 12.01 -12.31 -27.68
C GLY A 117 12.03 -10.81 -27.92
N MET A 118 12.14 -9.99 -26.88
CA MET A 118 12.26 -8.52 -26.98
C MET A 118 13.67 -8.08 -27.38
N MET A 119 14.64 -8.99 -27.33
CA MET A 119 16.05 -8.74 -27.60
C MET A 119 16.65 -9.92 -28.36
N SER A 120 17.28 -9.66 -29.51
CA SER A 120 17.96 -10.72 -30.27
C SER A 120 19.23 -11.20 -29.56
N GLU A 121 19.67 -12.42 -29.88
CA GLU A 121 20.94 -12.99 -29.43
C GLU A 121 22.13 -12.06 -29.71
N ASP A 122 22.19 -11.48 -30.92
CA ASP A 122 23.28 -10.59 -31.31
C ASP A 122 23.26 -9.28 -30.51
N CYS A 123 22.07 -8.75 -30.26
CA CYS A 123 21.89 -7.59 -29.39
C CYS A 123 22.35 -7.93 -27.96
N MET A 124 21.96 -9.10 -27.44
CA MET A 124 22.30 -9.55 -26.09
C MET A 124 23.82 -9.68 -25.92
N LYS A 125 24.50 -10.33 -26.86
CA LYS A 125 25.96 -10.51 -26.85
C LYS A 125 26.69 -9.18 -26.95
N SER A 126 26.27 -8.31 -27.85
CA SER A 126 26.86 -6.97 -28.02
C SER A 126 26.72 -6.13 -26.75
N CYS A 127 25.52 -6.08 -26.16
CA CYS A 127 25.28 -5.34 -24.92
C CYS A 127 26.03 -5.94 -23.72
N SER A 128 26.10 -7.26 -23.60
CA SER A 128 26.83 -7.93 -22.52
C SER A 128 28.33 -7.63 -22.59
N LYS A 129 28.91 -7.64 -23.80
CA LYS A 129 30.32 -7.28 -24.02
C LYS A 129 30.60 -5.84 -23.62
N MET A 130 29.77 -4.89 -24.07
CA MET A 130 29.91 -3.48 -23.72
C MET A 130 29.82 -3.23 -22.20
N MET A 131 28.96 -3.96 -21.49
CA MET A 131 28.83 -3.84 -20.04
C MET A 131 30.02 -4.42 -19.28
N GLY A 132 30.57 -5.54 -19.76
CA GLY A 132 31.82 -6.08 -19.23
C GLY A 132 33.00 -5.12 -19.42
N GLU A 133 33.09 -4.47 -20.58
CA GLU A 133 34.10 -3.43 -20.86
C GLU A 133 33.95 -2.20 -19.94
N LYS A 134 32.73 -1.91 -19.47
CA LYS A 134 32.45 -0.85 -18.48
C LYS A 134 32.70 -1.28 -17.01
N GLY A 135 33.18 -2.50 -16.77
CA GLY A 135 33.49 -3.00 -15.43
C GLY A 135 32.27 -3.39 -14.59
N MET A 136 31.12 -3.64 -15.22
CA MET A 136 29.90 -4.07 -14.52
C MET A 136 29.95 -5.58 -14.26
N ASP A 137 29.70 -5.98 -12.99
CA ASP A 137 29.70 -7.39 -12.58
C ASP A 137 28.42 -8.11 -13.04
N MET A 138 28.44 -8.62 -14.27
CA MET A 138 27.34 -9.35 -14.91
C MET A 138 27.41 -10.86 -14.59
N GLN A 139 27.72 -11.23 -13.35
CA GLN A 139 27.62 -12.61 -12.89
C GLN A 139 26.23 -13.18 -13.23
N ASN A 140 26.21 -14.44 -13.68
CA ASN A 140 25.02 -15.22 -14.07
C ASN A 140 24.52 -15.10 -15.53
N MET A 141 25.19 -14.34 -16.40
CA MET A 141 24.87 -14.29 -17.84
C MET A 141 25.43 -15.45 -18.65
N ASN A 142 26.48 -16.11 -18.15
CA ASN A 142 27.19 -17.19 -18.85
C ASN A 142 26.60 -18.58 -18.62
N SER A 143 25.47 -18.69 -17.91
CA SER A 143 24.73 -19.94 -17.76
C SER A 143 23.95 -20.20 -19.05
N GLN A 144 24.67 -20.56 -20.11
CA GLN A 144 24.11 -21.17 -21.31
C GLN A 144 23.48 -22.50 -20.88
N ASN A 145 22.20 -22.49 -20.50
CA ASN A 145 21.41 -23.69 -20.63
C ASN A 145 21.17 -23.85 -22.13
N LYS A 146 22.10 -24.54 -22.80
CA LYS A 146 21.89 -25.08 -24.14
C LYS A 146 20.74 -26.08 -24.05
N GLN A 147 19.51 -25.59 -24.07
CA GLN A 147 18.40 -26.40 -24.52
C GLN A 147 18.38 -26.27 -26.03
N ASP A 148 18.98 -27.28 -26.67
CA ASP A 148 18.73 -27.62 -28.06
C ASP A 148 17.22 -27.65 -28.28
N HIS A 149 16.67 -26.59 -28.86
CA HIS A 149 15.38 -26.66 -29.52
C HIS A 149 15.64 -27.19 -30.93
N THR A 150 15.94 -28.48 -30.99
CA THR A 150 15.73 -29.29 -32.19
C THR A 150 14.25 -29.16 -32.56
N GLU A 151 14.03 -28.69 -33.78
CA GLU A 151 12.87 -28.92 -34.65
C GLU A 151 11.46 -28.89 -34.03
N HIS A 152 10.60 -28.00 -34.55
CA HIS A 152 9.41 -28.48 -35.25
C HIS A 152 8.92 -27.43 -36.26
N HIS A 153 8.66 -27.95 -37.45
CA HIS A 153 8.14 -27.36 -38.69
C HIS A 153 7.10 -26.24 -38.57
#